data_AF-A0A5E4BF64-F1
#
_entry.id   AF-A0A5E4BF64-F1
#
_cell.length_a   1.000
_cell.length_b   1.000
_cell.length_c   1.000
_cell.angle_alpha   90.00
_cell.angle_beta   90.00
_cell.angle_gamma   90.00
#
_symmetry.space_group_name_H-M   'P 1'
#
loop_
_entity.id
_entity.type
_entity.pdbx_description
1 polymer ?
#
loop_
_entity_poly.entity_id
_entity_poly.type
_entity_poly.pdbx_seq_one_letter_code
_entity_poly.pdbx_strand_id
1 'polypeptide(L)'
;MSTALCQKVTDTIITYLKMLKPHGELEEMCTAVLMAVGSHFPGMIIVKLWDRPDLQSLPPRSLLVAVGKLNLYQGTITYIGATWNYILRLLRMAEEEEDMLVMCHVLSRLVVSARKHLDMGSKDGEERDITPETVSIKAYCTLRVLFNCWPLKNMKKVAEQALVIVGHLFFLMSPYKLKNQVNWLTQRLMTLMSARLKPFYISQCICQLLDALTLSGSGGVNLLSQIENVTDMLFKLVSEKITNTDPHSVQNHNVSLRAFSLLTKLYNDQMVSLIRKTMESKDPARVMSALQVFRDVFHVETEEEEGGS
;
A
#
# COMPACT_ATOMS: atom_id res chain seq x y z
N MET A 1 -34.23 14.07 -0.77
CA MET A 1 -34.37 13.26 -2.00
C MET A 1 -35.01 11.93 -1.63
N SER A 2 -36.06 11.47 -2.32
CA SER A 2 -36.72 10.20 -1.98
C SER A 2 -35.81 9.01 -2.30
N THR A 3 -35.59 8.09 -1.37
CA THR A 3 -34.75 6.89 -1.54
C THR A 3 -35.15 6.08 -2.78
N ALA A 4 -36.45 6.00 -3.07
CA ALA A 4 -36.96 5.31 -4.25
C ALA A 4 -36.54 5.98 -5.58
N LEU A 5 -36.42 7.32 -5.60
CA LEU A 5 -35.92 8.04 -6.76
C LEU A 5 -34.42 7.81 -6.93
N CYS A 6 -33.65 7.86 -5.83
CA CYS A 6 -32.22 7.56 -5.85
C CYS A 6 -31.93 6.15 -6.38
N GLN A 7 -32.76 5.18 -6.00
CA GLN A 7 -32.65 3.80 -6.46
C GLN A 7 -32.85 3.71 -7.98
N LYS A 8 -33.90 4.33 -8.51
CA LYS A 8 -34.17 4.37 -9.96
C LYS A 8 -33.05 5.04 -10.75
N VAL A 9 -32.49 6.13 -10.22
CA VAL A 9 -31.35 6.82 -10.83
C VAL A 9 -30.12 5.91 -10.85
N THR A 10 -29.81 5.27 -9.72
CA THR A 10 -28.70 4.30 -9.62
C THR A 10 -28.83 3.18 -10.63
N ASP A 11 -30.01 2.55 -10.71
CA ASP A 11 -30.26 1.44 -11.62
C ASP A 11 -30.15 1.84 -13.09
N THR A 12 -30.65 3.04 -13.43
CA THR A 12 -30.56 3.60 -14.77
C THR A 12 -29.10 3.83 -15.18
N ILE A 13 -28.30 4.43 -14.30
CA ILE A 13 -26.88 4.72 -14.57
C ILE A 13 -26.08 3.43 -14.68
N ILE A 14 -26.29 2.46 -13.80
CA ILE A 14 -25.58 1.18 -13.86
C ILE A 14 -25.94 0.42 -15.14
N THR A 15 -27.21 0.44 -15.56
CA THR A 15 -27.64 -0.16 -16.81
C THR A 15 -26.98 0.53 -18.00
N TYR A 16 -26.98 1.87 -18.01
CA TYR A 16 -26.31 2.68 -19.02
C TYR A 16 -24.82 2.34 -19.14
N LEU A 17 -24.10 2.30 -18.01
CA LEU A 17 -22.68 1.95 -17.93
C LEU A 17 -22.38 0.55 -18.47
N LYS A 18 -23.24 -0.44 -18.16
CA LYS A 18 -23.09 -1.81 -18.65
C LYS A 18 -23.28 -1.92 -20.16
N MET A 19 -24.30 -1.24 -20.69
CA MET A 19 -24.70 -1.36 -22.09
C MET A 19 -23.81 -0.58 -23.04
N LEU A 20 -23.49 0.67 -22.69
CA LEU A 20 -22.83 1.60 -23.60
C LEU A 20 -21.33 1.74 -23.35
N LYS A 21 -20.85 1.31 -22.17
CA LYS A 21 -19.43 1.40 -21.76
C LYS A 21 -18.82 2.77 -22.14
N PRO A 22 -19.42 3.89 -21.67
CA PRO A 22 -18.97 5.23 -22.03
C PRO A 22 -17.52 5.47 -21.57
N HIS A 23 -16.82 6.39 -22.23
CA HIS A 23 -15.45 6.79 -21.90
C HIS A 23 -15.35 8.31 -21.79
N GLY A 24 -14.32 8.81 -21.09
CA GLY A 24 -14.06 10.24 -20.94
C GLY A 24 -15.10 10.96 -20.08
N GLU A 25 -15.46 12.19 -20.46
CA GLU A 25 -16.33 13.08 -19.67
C GLU A 25 -17.66 12.43 -19.25
N LEU A 26 -18.28 11.65 -20.13
CA LEU A 26 -19.55 11.00 -19.84
C LEU A 26 -19.42 9.89 -18.78
N GLU A 27 -18.29 9.19 -18.77
CA GLU A 27 -17.96 8.22 -17.74
C GLU A 27 -17.76 8.90 -16.38
N GLU A 28 -17.04 10.03 -16.37
CA GLU A 28 -16.78 10.83 -15.18
C GLU A 28 -18.08 11.39 -14.57
N MET A 29 -19.00 11.86 -15.42
CA MET A 29 -20.33 12.32 -14.99
C MET A 29 -21.15 11.19 -14.38
N CYS A 30 -21.10 9.99 -14.97
CA CYS A 30 -21.76 8.82 -14.38
C CYS A 30 -21.17 8.49 -13.00
N THR A 31 -19.84 8.52 -12.84
CA THR A 31 -19.19 8.36 -11.53
C THR A 31 -19.61 9.45 -10.55
N ALA A 32 -19.69 10.72 -10.98
CA ALA A 32 -20.08 11.84 -10.13
C ALA A 32 -21.50 11.68 -9.58
N VAL A 33 -22.44 11.22 -10.41
CA VAL A 33 -23.81 10.97 -9.95
C VAL A 33 -23.86 9.78 -8.97
N LEU A 34 -23.15 8.68 -9.26
CA LEU A 34 -23.03 7.56 -8.31
C LEU A 34 -22.44 8.02 -6.97
N MET A 35 -21.46 8.92 -7.00
CA MET A 35 -20.86 9.51 -5.79
C MET A 35 -21.85 10.39 -5.02
N ALA A 36 -22.58 11.27 -5.70
CA ALA A 36 -23.55 12.17 -5.07
C ALA A 36 -24.70 11.41 -4.41
N VAL A 37 -25.10 10.28 -5.02
CA VAL A 37 -26.11 9.41 -4.44
C VAL A 37 -25.51 8.60 -3.27
N GLY A 38 -24.32 8.01 -3.48
CA GLY A 38 -23.65 7.17 -2.49
C GLY A 38 -23.18 7.94 -1.25
N SER A 39 -22.90 9.24 -1.34
CA SER A 39 -22.53 10.05 -0.17
C SER A 39 -23.66 10.15 0.86
N HIS A 40 -24.91 9.98 0.43
CA HIS A 40 -26.08 9.93 1.30
C HIS A 40 -26.53 8.49 1.61
N PHE A 41 -26.38 7.58 0.64
CA PHE A 41 -26.82 6.19 0.77
C PHE A 41 -25.72 5.22 0.27
N PRO A 42 -24.62 5.02 1.02
CA PRO A 42 -23.48 4.24 0.53
C PRO A 42 -23.84 2.81 0.13
N GLY A 43 -24.68 2.14 0.94
CA GLY A 43 -25.14 0.78 0.68
C GLY A 43 -25.84 0.62 -0.67
N MET A 44 -26.53 1.65 -1.17
CA MET A 44 -27.24 1.58 -2.44
C MET A 44 -26.29 1.47 -3.64
N ILE A 45 -25.07 2.01 -3.53
CA ILE A 45 -24.04 1.90 -4.56
C ILE A 45 -23.17 0.66 -4.32
N ILE A 46 -22.76 0.41 -3.07
CA ILE A 46 -21.85 -0.68 -2.73
C ILE A 46 -22.52 -2.04 -2.96
N VAL A 47 -23.79 -2.23 -2.58
CA VAL A 47 -24.50 -3.51 -2.77
C VAL A 47 -24.66 -3.83 -4.25
N LYS A 48 -24.79 -2.83 -5.13
CA LYS A 48 -24.88 -3.04 -6.59
C LYS A 48 -23.62 -3.64 -7.19
N LEU A 49 -22.48 -3.51 -6.51
CA LEU A 49 -21.26 -4.21 -6.89
C LEU A 49 -21.43 -5.72 -6.70
N TRP A 50 -22.09 -6.15 -5.62
CA TRP A 50 -22.24 -7.56 -5.23
C TRP A 50 -23.46 -8.23 -5.83
N ASP A 51 -24.50 -7.47 -6.17
CA ASP A 51 -25.75 -7.91 -6.82
C ASP A 51 -25.52 -8.25 -8.30
N ARG A 52 -24.57 -9.16 -8.53
CA ARG A 52 -24.13 -9.65 -9.85
C ARG A 52 -24.03 -11.17 -9.76
N PRO A 53 -25.02 -11.91 -10.30
CA PRO A 53 -25.07 -13.36 -10.20
C PRO A 53 -23.96 -14.06 -10.98
N ASP A 54 -23.38 -13.41 -12.00
CA ASP A 54 -22.28 -13.91 -12.82
C ASP A 54 -20.99 -13.09 -12.63
N LEU A 55 -19.96 -13.72 -12.04
CA LEU A 55 -18.60 -13.16 -11.99
C LEU A 55 -17.82 -13.38 -13.31
N GLN A 56 -18.50 -13.35 -14.46
CA GLN A 56 -17.86 -13.61 -15.75
C GLN A 56 -17.17 -12.37 -16.35
N SER A 57 -17.48 -11.17 -15.86
CA SER A 57 -16.89 -9.92 -16.34
C SER A 57 -16.65 -8.91 -15.22
N LEU A 58 -15.65 -8.05 -15.41
CA LEU A 58 -15.40 -6.93 -14.52
C LEU A 58 -16.61 -5.97 -14.48
N PRO A 59 -16.95 -5.40 -13.31
CA PRO A 59 -17.94 -4.34 -13.22
C PRO A 59 -17.50 -3.10 -14.01
N PRO A 60 -18.43 -2.19 -14.37
CA PRO A 60 -18.05 -0.92 -14.97
C PRO A 60 -17.02 -0.17 -14.12
N ARG A 61 -15.97 0.37 -14.75
CA ARG A 61 -14.88 1.10 -14.08
C ARG A 61 -15.43 2.24 -13.22
N SER A 62 -16.42 2.98 -13.73
CA SER A 62 -17.11 4.05 -13.00
C SER A 62 -17.71 3.61 -11.67
N LEU A 63 -18.30 2.40 -11.62
CA LEU A 63 -18.88 1.83 -10.41
C LEU A 63 -17.78 1.42 -9.42
N LEU A 64 -16.71 0.79 -9.91
CA LEU A 64 -15.54 0.46 -9.09
C LEU A 64 -14.93 1.72 -8.45
N VAL A 65 -14.68 2.76 -9.26
CA VAL A 65 -14.15 4.05 -8.78
C VAL A 65 -15.08 4.67 -7.72
N ALA A 66 -16.40 4.68 -7.97
CA ALA A 66 -17.37 5.20 -7.01
C ALA A 66 -17.31 4.43 -5.68
N VAL A 67 -17.36 3.09 -5.71
CA VAL A 67 -17.23 2.25 -4.51
C VAL A 67 -15.91 2.51 -3.79
N GLY A 68 -14.79 2.59 -4.52
CA GLY A 68 -13.48 2.92 -3.96
C GLY A 68 -13.50 4.22 -3.15
N LYS A 69 -14.06 5.29 -3.70
CA LYS A 69 -14.18 6.59 -3.02
C LYS A 69 -15.14 6.54 -1.82
N LEU A 70 -16.25 5.83 -1.95
CA LEU A 70 -17.27 5.71 -0.88
C LEU A 70 -16.74 4.97 0.35
N ASN A 71 -15.79 4.04 0.21
CA ASN A 71 -15.20 3.32 1.35
C ASN A 71 -14.53 4.22 2.41
N LEU A 72 -14.34 5.52 2.12
CA LEU A 72 -13.82 6.49 3.08
C LEU A 72 -14.90 7.30 3.81
N TYR A 73 -16.17 7.11 3.49
CA TYR A 73 -17.29 7.85 4.08
C TYR A 73 -17.72 7.23 5.41
N GLN A 74 -18.41 8.02 6.25
CA GLN A 74 -19.03 7.50 7.46
C GLN A 74 -20.17 6.53 7.10
N GLY A 75 -20.37 5.49 7.92
CA GLY A 75 -21.40 4.47 7.70
C GLY A 75 -21.04 3.38 6.68
N THR A 76 -19.78 3.33 6.19
CA THR A 76 -19.34 2.24 5.30
C THR A 76 -18.67 1.07 5.99
N ILE A 77 -18.47 1.14 7.31
CA ILE A 77 -17.76 0.12 8.10
C ILE A 77 -18.40 -1.27 7.99
N THR A 78 -19.71 -1.32 7.78
CA THR A 78 -20.50 -2.55 7.63
C THR A 78 -20.36 -3.20 6.26
N TYR A 79 -19.64 -2.57 5.32
CA TYR A 79 -19.48 -3.09 3.96
C TYR A 79 -18.01 -3.38 3.58
N ILE A 80 -17.02 -3.09 4.43
CA ILE A 80 -15.60 -3.19 4.07
C ILE A 80 -15.20 -4.63 3.79
N GLY A 81 -15.54 -5.53 4.71
CA GLY A 81 -15.23 -6.96 4.64
C GLY A 81 -15.89 -7.62 3.43
N ALA A 82 -17.17 -7.34 3.20
CA ALA A 82 -17.92 -7.84 2.05
C ALA A 82 -17.37 -7.27 0.72
N THR A 83 -17.09 -5.97 0.67
CA THR A 83 -16.49 -5.34 -0.53
C THR A 83 -15.14 -5.96 -0.84
N TRP A 84 -14.27 -6.12 0.15
CA TRP A 84 -12.95 -6.71 -0.04
C TRP A 84 -13.04 -8.17 -0.51
N ASN A 85 -13.98 -8.96 0.01
CA ASN A 85 -14.22 -10.32 -0.49
C ASN A 85 -14.58 -10.34 -1.98
N TYR A 86 -15.43 -9.42 -2.40
CA TYR A 86 -15.83 -9.30 -3.79
C TYR A 86 -14.66 -8.85 -4.67
N ILE A 87 -13.94 -7.80 -4.28
CA ILE A 87 -12.77 -7.29 -5.01
C ILE A 87 -11.69 -8.37 -5.17
N LEU A 88 -11.40 -9.15 -4.13
CA LEU A 88 -10.42 -10.26 -4.19
C LEU A 88 -10.72 -11.25 -5.32
N ARG A 89 -12.00 -11.52 -5.59
CA ARG A 89 -12.42 -12.41 -6.69
C ARG A 89 -12.16 -11.78 -8.06
N LEU A 90 -12.33 -10.46 -8.16
CA LEU A 90 -12.14 -9.72 -9.40
C LEU A 90 -10.67 -9.41 -9.72
N LEU A 91 -9.77 -9.36 -8.73
CA LEU A 91 -8.37 -8.99 -8.95
C LEU A 91 -7.66 -9.88 -9.98
N ARG A 92 -8.05 -11.15 -10.09
CA ARG A 92 -7.48 -12.08 -11.08
C ARG A 92 -8.03 -11.90 -12.49
N MET A 93 -9.16 -11.20 -12.62
CA MET A 93 -9.82 -10.94 -13.90
C MET A 93 -9.31 -9.65 -14.56
N ALA A 94 -8.60 -8.79 -13.81
CA ALA A 94 -7.98 -7.59 -14.35
C ALA A 94 -6.75 -7.98 -15.17
N GLU A 95 -6.87 -7.87 -16.50
CA GLU A 95 -5.81 -8.17 -17.45
C GLU A 95 -5.25 -6.89 -18.10
N GLU A 96 -6.09 -5.90 -18.36
CA GLU A 96 -5.70 -4.60 -18.93
C GLU A 96 -5.07 -3.68 -17.86
N GLU A 97 -4.11 -2.84 -18.26
CA GLU A 97 -3.45 -1.90 -17.35
C GLU A 97 -4.45 -0.95 -16.67
N GLU A 98 -5.43 -0.43 -17.42
CA GLU A 98 -6.47 0.45 -16.88
C GLU A 98 -7.37 -0.25 -15.86
N ASP A 99 -7.72 -1.52 -16.08
CA ASP A 99 -8.50 -2.30 -15.10
C ASP A 99 -7.70 -2.55 -13.83
N MET A 100 -6.41 -2.87 -13.95
CA MET A 100 -5.51 -3.02 -12.80
C MET A 100 -5.36 -1.71 -12.03
N LEU A 101 -5.27 -0.55 -12.72
CA LEU A 101 -5.21 0.76 -12.07
C LEU A 101 -6.51 1.10 -11.34
N VAL A 102 -7.67 0.79 -11.92
CA VAL A 102 -8.97 0.94 -11.24
C VAL A 102 -9.04 0.02 -10.02
N MET A 103 -8.57 -1.22 -10.13
CA MET A 103 -8.49 -2.13 -8.98
C MET A 103 -7.56 -1.61 -7.88
N CYS A 104 -6.40 -1.05 -8.25
CA CYS A 104 -5.51 -0.36 -7.31
C CYS A 104 -6.22 0.80 -6.60
N HIS A 105 -6.99 1.60 -7.35
CA HIS A 105 -7.77 2.70 -6.77
C HIS A 105 -8.73 2.19 -5.69
N VAL A 106 -9.51 1.15 -5.98
CA VAL A 106 -10.46 0.58 -5.01
C VAL A 106 -9.74 -0.04 -3.81
N LEU A 107 -8.71 -0.86 -4.06
CA LEU A 107 -7.94 -1.51 -3.00
C LEU A 107 -7.27 -0.52 -2.06
N SER A 108 -6.63 0.53 -2.58
CA SER A 108 -5.93 1.53 -1.75
C SER A 108 -6.87 2.15 -0.72
N ARG A 109 -8.10 2.48 -1.13
CA ARG A 109 -9.13 3.08 -0.28
C ARG A 109 -9.71 2.08 0.71
N LEU A 110 -9.96 0.84 0.28
CA LEU A 110 -10.41 -0.25 1.16
C LEU A 110 -9.40 -0.55 2.26
N VAL A 111 -8.13 -0.70 1.90
CA VAL A 111 -7.03 -1.02 2.83
C VAL A 111 -6.84 0.11 3.85
N VAL A 112 -6.84 1.36 3.39
CA VAL A 112 -6.76 2.53 4.28
C VAL A 112 -7.97 2.62 5.21
N SER A 113 -9.18 2.38 4.68
CA SER A 113 -10.40 2.38 5.49
C SER A 113 -10.37 1.30 6.57
N ALA A 114 -10.07 0.05 6.19
CA ALA A 114 -9.95 -1.06 7.13
C ALA A 114 -8.94 -0.76 8.24
N ARG A 115 -7.77 -0.20 7.89
CA ARG A 115 -6.76 0.18 8.88
C ARG A 115 -7.28 1.24 9.86
N LYS A 116 -7.87 2.33 9.36
CA LYS A 116 -8.44 3.38 10.21
C LYS A 116 -9.46 2.82 11.20
N HIS A 117 -10.31 1.90 10.76
CA HIS A 117 -11.34 1.30 11.63
C HIS A 117 -10.77 0.34 12.68
N LEU A 118 -9.68 -0.37 12.37
CA LEU A 118 -8.96 -1.17 13.37
C LEU A 118 -8.25 -0.27 14.40
N ASP A 119 -7.60 0.81 13.94
CA ASP A 119 -6.86 1.74 14.80
C ASP A 119 -7.77 2.52 15.76
N MET A 120 -9.02 2.83 15.37
CA MET A 120 -9.97 3.57 16.22
C MET A 120 -10.51 2.76 17.41
N GLY A 121 -10.24 1.44 17.47
CA GLY A 121 -10.77 0.55 18.51
C GLY A 121 -12.30 0.40 18.48
N SER A 122 -12.88 -0.52 19.24
CA SER A 122 -14.33 -0.80 19.31
C SER A 122 -15.12 0.29 20.06
N LYS A 123 -15.01 1.55 19.62
CA LYS A 123 -15.66 2.68 20.30
C LYS A 123 -17.16 2.79 20.03
N ASP A 124 -17.65 2.18 18.95
CA ASP A 124 -19.06 2.26 18.58
C ASP A 124 -19.66 0.86 18.50
N GLY A 125 -20.83 0.69 19.12
CA GLY A 125 -21.64 -0.54 19.10
C GLY A 125 -22.25 -0.88 17.74
N GLU A 126 -21.66 -0.38 16.65
CA GLU A 126 -21.98 -0.80 15.29
C GLU A 126 -21.33 -2.15 15.01
N GLU A 127 -22.13 -3.10 14.54
CA GLU A 127 -21.69 -4.43 14.14
C GLU A 127 -20.71 -4.31 12.95
N ARG A 128 -19.43 -4.60 13.18
CA ARG A 128 -18.39 -4.51 12.15
C ARG A 128 -18.40 -5.77 11.29
N ASP A 129 -18.34 -5.61 9.97
CA ASP A 129 -18.19 -6.75 9.04
C ASP A 129 -16.72 -7.22 8.91
N ILE A 130 -15.81 -6.56 9.64
CA ILE A 130 -14.37 -6.86 9.70
C ILE A 130 -13.87 -7.06 11.13
N THR A 131 -13.01 -8.07 11.29
CA THR A 131 -12.24 -8.36 12.49
C THR A 131 -10.74 -8.33 12.17
N PRO A 132 -9.84 -8.19 13.15
CA PRO A 132 -8.39 -8.27 12.91
C PRO A 132 -7.96 -9.55 12.18
N GLU A 133 -8.56 -10.69 12.53
CA GLU A 133 -8.24 -12.00 11.93
C GLU A 133 -8.67 -12.07 10.47
N THR A 134 -9.90 -11.64 10.17
CA THR A 134 -10.44 -11.67 8.81
C THR A 134 -9.71 -10.68 7.91
N VAL A 135 -9.38 -9.49 8.41
CA VAL A 135 -8.58 -8.49 7.69
C VAL A 135 -7.16 -8.99 7.43
N SER A 136 -6.53 -9.65 8.39
CA SER A 136 -5.20 -10.26 8.22
C SER A 136 -5.17 -11.32 7.10
N ILE A 137 -6.22 -12.15 7.01
CA ILE A 137 -6.36 -13.12 5.90
C ILE A 137 -6.51 -12.39 4.56
N LYS A 138 -7.41 -11.40 4.48
CA LYS A 138 -7.65 -10.62 3.26
C LYS A 138 -6.39 -9.88 2.81
N ALA A 139 -5.66 -9.27 3.73
CA ALA A 139 -4.41 -8.57 3.44
C ALA A 139 -3.36 -9.50 2.86
N TYR A 140 -3.16 -10.67 3.46
CA TYR A 140 -2.26 -11.68 2.92
C TYR A 140 -2.69 -12.18 1.53
N CYS A 141 -3.97 -12.50 1.33
CA CYS A 141 -4.48 -12.92 0.03
C CYS A 141 -4.28 -11.84 -1.05
N THR A 142 -4.56 -10.58 -0.71
CA THR A 142 -4.36 -9.43 -1.63
C THR A 142 -2.90 -9.32 -2.03
N LEU A 143 -1.97 -9.38 -1.06
CA LEU A 143 -0.53 -9.38 -1.28
C LEU A 143 -0.12 -10.49 -2.26
N ARG A 144 -0.62 -11.71 -2.05
CA ARG A 144 -0.31 -12.85 -2.90
C ARG A 144 -0.85 -12.70 -4.32
N VAL A 145 -2.03 -12.11 -4.50
CA VAL A 145 -2.59 -11.89 -5.84
C VAL A 145 -1.77 -10.83 -6.59
N LEU A 146 -1.48 -9.68 -5.96
CA LEU A 146 -0.73 -8.60 -6.61
C LEU A 146 0.65 -9.07 -7.10
N PHE A 147 1.40 -9.81 -6.29
CA PHE A 147 2.76 -10.24 -6.67
C PHE A 147 2.82 -11.49 -7.56
N ASN A 148 1.81 -12.35 -7.55
CA ASN A 148 1.85 -13.62 -8.29
C ASN A 148 0.97 -13.65 -9.54
N CYS A 149 -0.04 -12.78 -9.62
CA CYS A 149 -0.97 -12.76 -10.74
C CYS A 149 -0.77 -11.56 -11.67
N TRP A 150 -0.15 -10.47 -11.21
CA TRP A 150 0.02 -9.27 -12.04
C TRP A 150 1.47 -9.13 -12.57
N PRO A 151 1.65 -8.68 -13.81
CA PRO A 151 2.97 -8.55 -14.45
C PRO A 151 3.69 -7.25 -14.03
N LEU A 152 3.87 -7.04 -12.71
CA LEU A 152 4.36 -5.79 -12.13
C LEU A 152 5.72 -5.32 -12.70
N LYS A 153 6.58 -6.24 -13.13
CA LYS A 153 7.88 -5.88 -13.76
C LYS A 153 7.70 -5.08 -15.06
N ASN A 154 6.61 -5.32 -15.78
CA ASN A 154 6.37 -4.77 -17.11
C ASN A 154 5.37 -3.60 -17.10
N MET A 155 4.56 -3.46 -16.03
CA MET A 155 3.54 -2.41 -15.89
C MET A 155 3.91 -1.43 -14.79
N LYS A 156 4.69 -0.40 -15.13
CA LYS A 156 5.29 0.50 -14.13
C LYS A 156 4.26 1.20 -13.25
N LYS A 157 3.24 1.82 -13.87
CA LYS A 157 2.22 2.56 -13.12
C LYS A 157 1.47 1.64 -12.15
N VAL A 158 1.09 0.46 -12.63
CA VAL A 158 0.44 -0.57 -11.79
C VAL A 158 1.36 -1.02 -10.66
N ALA A 159 2.64 -1.26 -10.93
CA ALA A 159 3.61 -1.66 -9.91
C ALA A 159 3.80 -0.60 -8.83
N GLU A 160 3.89 0.67 -9.21
CA GLU A 160 3.98 1.79 -8.29
C GLU A 160 2.76 1.87 -7.36
N GLN A 161 1.54 1.76 -7.92
CA GLN A 161 0.32 1.75 -7.12
C GLN A 161 0.19 0.49 -6.25
N ALA A 162 0.59 -0.68 -6.77
CA ALA A 162 0.60 -1.93 -6.03
C ALA A 162 1.55 -1.86 -4.83
N LEU A 163 2.74 -1.26 -4.99
CA LEU A 163 3.70 -1.09 -3.89
C LEU A 163 3.15 -0.21 -2.76
N VAL A 164 2.42 0.88 -3.09
CA VAL A 164 1.74 1.71 -2.09
C VAL A 164 0.73 0.88 -1.30
N ILE A 165 -0.12 0.12 -1.99
CA ILE A 165 -1.15 -0.73 -1.36
C ILE A 165 -0.49 -1.76 -0.45
N VAL A 166 0.52 -2.47 -0.96
CA VAL A 166 1.28 -3.49 -0.25
C VAL A 166 1.87 -2.96 1.05
N GLY A 167 2.44 -1.76 1.01
CA GLY A 167 2.96 -1.10 2.20
C GLY A 167 1.92 -0.91 3.31
N HIS A 168 0.67 -0.60 2.95
CA HIS A 168 -0.43 -0.54 3.92
C HIS A 168 -0.90 -1.94 4.37
N LEU A 169 -0.84 -2.96 3.51
CA LEU A 169 -1.21 -4.33 3.87
C LEU A 169 -0.33 -4.90 4.98
N PHE A 170 0.94 -4.50 5.08
CA PHE A 170 1.85 -4.99 6.12
C PHE A 170 1.33 -4.72 7.54
N PHE A 171 0.70 -3.57 7.76
CA PHE A 171 0.12 -3.20 9.06
C PHE A 171 -1.18 -3.94 9.37
N LEU A 172 -1.79 -4.58 8.38
CA LEU A 172 -3.04 -5.35 8.53
C LEU A 172 -2.78 -6.85 8.69
N MET A 173 -1.60 -7.33 8.29
CA MET A 173 -1.21 -8.72 8.43
C MET A 173 -0.86 -9.04 9.89
N SER A 174 -1.10 -10.29 10.31
CA SER A 174 -0.61 -10.72 11.62
C SER A 174 0.93 -10.72 11.63
N PRO A 175 1.57 -10.35 12.76
CA PRO A 175 3.03 -10.27 12.85
C PRO A 175 3.73 -11.55 12.43
N TYR A 176 3.19 -12.70 12.85
CA TYR A 176 3.71 -14.02 12.48
C TYR A 176 3.69 -14.26 10.96
N LYS A 177 2.58 -13.91 10.28
CA LYS A 177 2.49 -14.05 8.82
C LYS A 177 3.45 -13.11 8.12
N LEU A 178 3.53 -11.85 8.53
CA LEU A 178 4.40 -10.85 7.93
C LEU A 178 5.88 -11.26 8.05
N LYS A 179 6.31 -11.65 9.25
CA LYS A 179 7.67 -12.17 9.51
C LYS A 179 8.04 -13.32 8.58
N ASN A 180 7.11 -14.23 8.29
CA ASN A 180 7.34 -15.37 7.39
C ASN A 180 7.35 -15.00 5.91
N GLN A 181 6.94 -13.77 5.53
CA GLN A 181 7.01 -13.31 4.14
C GLN A 181 8.29 -12.53 3.82
N VAL A 182 9.12 -12.17 4.81
CA VAL A 182 10.27 -11.25 4.63
C VAL A 182 11.19 -11.72 3.51
N ASN A 183 11.67 -12.97 3.54
CA ASN A 183 12.59 -13.48 2.52
C ASN A 183 12.00 -13.41 1.10
N TRP A 184 10.73 -13.82 0.96
CA TRP A 184 10.02 -13.76 -0.33
C TRP A 184 9.80 -12.32 -0.79
N LEU A 185 9.41 -11.41 0.11
CA LEU A 185 9.22 -9.99 -0.20
C LEU A 185 10.51 -9.32 -0.64
N THR A 186 11.62 -9.57 0.06
CA THR A 186 12.95 -9.05 -0.30
C THR A 186 13.32 -9.44 -1.73
N GLN A 187 13.12 -10.71 -2.10
CA GLN A 187 13.38 -11.18 -3.48
C GLN A 187 12.48 -10.49 -4.52
N ARG A 188 11.19 -10.28 -4.20
CA ARG A 188 10.26 -9.59 -5.10
C ARG A 188 10.61 -8.12 -5.27
N LEU A 189 11.00 -7.43 -4.20
CA LEU A 189 11.42 -6.03 -4.24
C LEU A 189 12.72 -5.85 -5.01
N MET A 190 13.72 -6.73 -4.82
CA MET A 190 14.94 -6.73 -5.63
C MET A 190 14.63 -6.88 -7.13
N THR A 191 13.67 -7.74 -7.47
CA THR A 191 13.22 -7.89 -8.86
C THR A 191 12.60 -6.59 -9.39
N LEU A 192 11.76 -5.91 -8.60
CA LEU A 192 11.14 -4.65 -8.99
C LEU A 192 12.10 -3.46 -9.04
N MET A 193 13.20 -3.48 -8.29
CA MET A 193 14.27 -2.47 -8.44
C MET A 193 14.88 -2.48 -9.85
N SER A 194 14.86 -3.63 -10.53
CA SER A 194 15.28 -3.71 -11.94
C SER A 194 14.27 -3.13 -12.94
N ALA A 195 13.03 -2.83 -12.51
CA ALA A 195 11.90 -2.50 -13.39
C ALA A 195 11.78 -1.00 -13.76
N ARG A 196 12.83 -0.18 -13.55
CA ARG A 196 12.83 1.28 -13.83
C ARG A 196 11.58 2.01 -13.27
N LEU A 197 11.15 1.61 -12.07
CA LEU A 197 10.12 2.31 -11.29
C LEU A 197 10.71 3.57 -10.67
N LYS A 198 9.87 4.53 -10.25
CA LYS A 198 10.38 5.61 -9.39
C LYS A 198 10.93 5.01 -8.07
N PRO A 199 12.18 5.32 -7.68
CA PRO A 199 12.81 4.77 -6.48
C PRO A 199 11.98 4.94 -5.20
N PHE A 200 11.26 6.08 -5.10
CA PHE A 200 10.37 6.41 -3.99
C PHE A 200 9.40 5.29 -3.60
N TYR A 201 8.74 4.64 -4.56
CA TYR A 201 7.75 3.61 -4.23
C TYR A 201 8.38 2.35 -3.64
N ILE A 202 9.63 2.06 -4.01
CA ILE A 202 10.39 0.94 -3.46
C ILE A 202 10.87 1.28 -2.05
N SER A 203 11.48 2.46 -1.85
CA SER A 203 11.91 2.90 -0.51
C SER A 203 10.74 3.01 0.45
N GLN A 204 9.59 3.54 0.00
CA GLN A 204 8.35 3.59 0.80
C GLN A 204 7.88 2.20 1.21
N CYS A 205 7.81 1.26 0.28
CA CYS A 205 7.38 -0.11 0.59
C CYS A 205 8.33 -0.81 1.55
N ILE A 206 9.66 -0.68 1.36
CA ILE A 206 10.68 -1.23 2.28
C ILE A 206 10.54 -0.59 3.66
N CYS A 207 10.44 0.73 3.74
CA CYS A 207 10.32 1.44 5.01
C CYS A 207 9.05 1.01 5.76
N GLN A 208 7.91 0.85 5.08
CA GLN A 208 6.66 0.41 5.69
C GLN A 208 6.73 -1.06 6.16
N LEU A 209 7.43 -1.94 5.43
CA LEU A 209 7.70 -3.30 5.89
C LEU A 209 8.48 -3.29 7.21
N LEU A 210 9.57 -2.54 7.25
CA LEU A 210 10.42 -2.41 8.44
C LEU A 210 9.67 -1.79 9.62
N ASP A 211 8.85 -0.78 9.37
CA ASP A 211 8.03 -0.10 10.38
C ASP A 211 7.01 -1.08 10.98
N ALA A 212 6.29 -1.84 10.15
CA ALA A 212 5.34 -2.85 10.61
C ALA A 212 6.01 -4.00 11.40
N LEU A 213 7.21 -4.43 10.98
CA LEU A 213 8.01 -5.42 11.73
C LEU A 213 8.50 -4.87 13.07
N THR A 214 8.91 -3.59 13.10
CA THR A 214 9.39 -2.91 14.31
C THR A 214 8.25 -2.75 15.32
N LEU A 215 7.11 -2.22 14.89
CA LEU A 215 5.92 -2.01 15.75
C LEU A 215 5.40 -3.30 16.38
N SER A 216 5.56 -4.42 15.69
CA SER A 216 5.12 -5.73 16.18
C SER A 216 6.19 -6.50 16.94
N GLY A 217 7.39 -5.93 17.13
CA GLY A 217 8.54 -6.62 17.74
C GLY A 217 9.00 -7.85 16.96
N SER A 218 8.66 -7.93 15.67
CA SER A 218 8.78 -9.17 14.87
C SER A 218 9.94 -9.18 13.88
N GLY A 219 10.90 -8.25 14.00
CA GLY A 219 12.13 -8.21 13.20
C GLY A 219 12.78 -9.60 13.07
N GLY A 220 13.09 -10.25 14.19
CA GLY A 220 13.38 -11.69 14.25
C GLY A 220 14.47 -12.22 13.29
N VAL A 221 14.54 -13.56 13.18
CA VAL A 221 15.60 -14.25 12.41
C VAL A 221 15.47 -14.04 10.89
N ASN A 222 14.25 -13.93 10.37
CA ASN A 222 14.03 -13.81 8.93
C ASN A 222 14.56 -12.47 8.38
N LEU A 223 14.26 -11.35 9.04
CA LEU A 223 14.80 -10.05 8.62
C LEU A 223 16.31 -10.00 8.80
N LEU A 224 16.84 -10.54 9.91
CA LEU A 224 18.27 -10.65 10.12
C LEU A 224 18.96 -11.44 8.99
N SER A 225 18.36 -12.53 8.51
CA SER A 225 18.90 -13.32 7.38
C SER A 225 18.94 -12.56 6.05
N GLN A 226 18.15 -11.48 5.94
CA GLN A 226 18.04 -10.64 4.74
C GLN A 226 18.64 -9.25 4.92
N ILE A 227 19.28 -8.98 6.07
CA ILE A 227 19.72 -7.63 6.43
C ILE A 227 20.70 -7.05 5.41
N GLU A 228 21.61 -7.87 4.88
CA GLU A 228 22.56 -7.44 3.84
C GLU A 228 21.83 -7.07 2.54
N ASN A 229 20.88 -7.90 2.08
CA ASN A 229 20.10 -7.64 0.88
C ASN A 229 19.26 -6.37 1.01
N VAL A 230 18.57 -6.19 2.15
CA VAL A 230 17.77 -5.00 2.42
C VAL A 230 18.66 -3.75 2.49
N THR A 231 19.80 -3.85 3.16
CA THR A 231 20.78 -2.77 3.29
C THR A 231 21.35 -2.35 1.93
N ASP A 232 21.71 -3.32 1.09
CA ASP A 232 22.20 -3.05 -0.27
C ASP A 232 21.13 -2.37 -1.14
N MET A 233 19.86 -2.76 -1.01
CA MET A 233 18.76 -2.07 -1.69
C MET A 233 18.65 -0.62 -1.20
N LEU A 234 18.68 -0.39 0.11
CA LEU A 234 18.59 0.96 0.69
C LEU A 234 19.76 1.85 0.30
N PHE A 235 21.00 1.33 0.26
CA PHE A 235 22.15 2.11 -0.21
C PHE A 235 21.98 2.58 -1.65
N LYS A 236 21.51 1.69 -2.55
CA LYS A 236 21.19 2.08 -3.93
C LYS A 236 20.15 3.19 -3.97
N LEU A 237 19.10 3.09 -3.15
CA LEU A 237 18.03 4.09 -3.07
C LEU A 237 18.53 5.43 -2.50
N VAL A 238 19.44 5.44 -1.52
CA VAL A 238 20.06 6.67 -1.00
C VAL A 238 20.98 7.32 -2.03
N SER A 239 21.73 6.52 -2.81
CA SER A 239 22.62 7.00 -3.87
C SER A 239 21.90 7.63 -5.07
N GLU A 240 20.57 7.50 -5.16
CA GLU A 240 19.81 8.12 -6.25
C GLU A 240 19.93 9.65 -6.23
N LYS A 241 20.09 10.25 -7.41
CA LYS A 241 20.32 11.69 -7.53
C LYS A 241 19.08 12.46 -7.06
N ILE A 242 19.27 13.31 -6.05
CA ILE A 242 18.25 14.25 -5.60
C ILE A 242 18.14 15.37 -6.64
N THR A 243 16.92 15.65 -7.08
CA THR A 243 16.64 16.75 -8.02
C THR A 243 15.51 17.61 -7.47
N ASN A 244 15.73 18.92 -7.35
CA ASN A 244 14.73 19.84 -6.78
C ASN A 244 13.45 19.96 -7.64
N THR A 245 13.48 19.44 -8.86
CA THR A 245 12.35 19.40 -9.80
C THR A 245 11.45 18.18 -9.62
N ASP A 246 11.91 17.12 -8.94
CA ASP A 246 11.11 15.92 -8.67
C ASP A 246 10.91 15.71 -7.16
N PRO A 247 9.71 16.01 -6.63
CA PRO A 247 9.38 15.80 -5.22
C PRO A 247 9.63 14.36 -4.74
N HIS A 248 9.48 13.36 -5.62
CA HIS A 248 9.72 11.97 -5.25
C HIS A 248 11.20 11.66 -4.99
N SER A 249 12.13 12.40 -5.61
CA SER A 249 13.56 12.19 -5.37
C SER A 249 13.96 12.55 -3.94
N VAL A 250 13.42 13.66 -3.41
CA VAL A 250 13.62 14.09 -2.01
C VAL A 250 12.93 13.12 -1.05
N GLN A 251 11.69 12.71 -1.36
CA GLN A 251 10.96 11.76 -0.52
C GLN A 251 11.65 10.39 -0.47
N ASN A 252 12.14 9.89 -1.60
CA ASN A 252 12.90 8.65 -1.67
C ASN A 252 14.09 8.66 -0.72
N HIS A 253 14.83 9.77 -0.73
CA HIS A 253 16.00 9.95 0.12
C HIS A 253 15.63 9.91 1.62
N ASN A 254 14.66 10.73 2.04
CA ASN A 254 14.22 10.82 3.43
C ASN A 254 13.65 9.49 3.95
N VAL A 255 12.85 8.80 3.13
CA VAL A 255 12.27 7.52 3.49
C VAL A 255 13.32 6.41 3.57
N SER A 256 14.33 6.43 2.70
CA SER A 256 15.46 5.49 2.77
C SER A 256 16.27 5.68 4.05
N LEU A 257 16.54 6.92 4.46
CA LEU A 257 17.22 7.20 5.74
C LEU A 257 16.38 6.74 6.94
N ARG A 258 15.06 6.96 6.90
CA ARG A 258 14.14 6.43 7.95
C ARG A 258 14.19 4.90 8.00
N ALA A 259 14.25 4.21 6.86
CA ALA A 259 14.39 2.76 6.82
C ALA A 259 15.70 2.28 7.46
N PHE A 260 16.82 2.99 7.23
CA PHE A 260 18.07 2.73 7.95
C PHE A 260 17.93 2.94 9.45
N SER A 261 17.27 4.01 9.91
CA SER A 261 17.00 4.23 11.33
C SER A 261 16.22 3.08 11.98
N LEU A 262 15.21 2.54 11.29
CA LEU A 262 14.46 1.38 11.77
C LEU A 262 15.35 0.12 11.86
N LEU A 263 16.21 -0.12 10.87
CA LEU A 263 17.16 -1.24 10.93
C LEU A 263 18.18 -1.08 12.06
N THR A 264 18.72 0.12 12.27
CA THR A 264 19.65 0.40 13.37
C THR A 264 18.99 0.20 14.73
N LYS A 265 17.71 0.53 14.88
CA LYS A 265 16.95 0.25 16.11
C LYS A 265 16.79 -1.25 16.38
N LEU A 266 16.68 -2.06 15.33
CA LEU A 266 16.51 -3.52 15.45
C LEU A 266 17.83 -4.29 15.55
N TYR A 267 18.89 -3.82 14.89
CA TYR A 267 20.13 -4.56 14.63
C TYR A 267 21.37 -3.65 14.63
N ASN A 268 21.54 -2.84 15.68
CA ASN A 268 22.56 -1.78 15.74
C ASN A 268 23.97 -2.26 15.33
N ASP A 269 24.51 -3.27 16.00
CA ASP A 269 25.87 -3.78 15.75
C ASP A 269 26.05 -4.28 14.30
N GLN A 270 25.04 -5.00 13.78
CA GLN A 270 25.09 -5.51 12.41
C GLN A 270 25.04 -4.35 11.40
N MET A 271 24.22 -3.34 11.66
CA MET A 271 24.15 -2.15 10.81
C MET A 271 25.44 -1.34 10.83
N VAL A 272 26.05 -1.12 12.00
CA VAL A 272 27.36 -0.45 12.12
C VAL A 272 28.42 -1.20 11.30
N SER A 273 28.47 -2.53 11.42
CA SER A 273 29.39 -3.37 10.66
C SER A 273 29.17 -3.26 9.14
N LEU A 274 27.92 -3.32 8.68
CA LEU A 274 27.59 -3.22 7.25
C LEU A 274 27.87 -1.83 6.67
N ILE A 275 27.58 -0.77 7.42
CA ILE A 275 27.87 0.60 7.01
C ILE A 275 29.37 0.80 6.92
N ARG A 276 30.14 0.39 7.94
CA ARG A 276 31.61 0.43 7.90
C ARG A 276 32.18 -0.31 6.69
N LYS A 277 31.74 -1.55 6.45
CA LYS A 277 32.14 -2.33 5.28
C LYS A 277 31.84 -1.60 3.96
N THR A 278 30.76 -0.83 3.91
CA THR A 278 30.40 -0.03 2.73
C THR A 278 31.26 1.22 2.58
N MET A 279 31.71 1.85 3.68
CA MET A 279 32.68 2.95 3.66
C MET A 279 34.06 2.53 3.12
N GLU A 280 34.42 1.25 3.28
CA GLU A 280 35.67 0.66 2.76
C GLU A 280 35.57 0.29 1.25
N SER A 281 34.44 0.62 0.59
CA SER A 281 34.24 0.34 -0.83
C SER A 281 35.15 1.19 -1.74
N LYS A 282 35.48 0.65 -2.92
CA LYS A 282 36.19 1.39 -3.98
C LYS A 282 35.27 2.33 -4.78
N ASP A 283 33.95 2.21 -4.61
CA ASP A 283 32.96 3.03 -5.31
C ASP A 283 32.66 4.30 -4.50
N PRO A 284 33.07 5.50 -4.97
CA PRO A 284 32.85 6.74 -4.25
C PRO A 284 31.37 7.03 -3.95
N ALA A 285 30.44 6.63 -4.83
CA ALA A 285 29.02 6.85 -4.63
C ALA A 285 28.48 6.00 -3.46
N ARG A 286 29.01 4.77 -3.29
CA ARG A 286 28.66 3.92 -2.14
C ARG A 286 29.28 4.43 -0.85
N VAL A 287 30.53 4.90 -0.89
CA VAL A 287 31.19 5.50 0.28
C VAL A 287 30.44 6.75 0.74
N MET A 288 30.06 7.64 -0.19
CA MET A 288 29.27 8.84 0.12
C MET A 288 27.93 8.50 0.76
N SER A 289 27.19 7.53 0.22
CA SER A 289 25.93 7.09 0.83
C SER A 289 26.13 6.47 2.21
N ALA A 290 27.21 5.71 2.43
CA ALA A 290 27.53 5.14 3.73
C ALA A 290 27.86 6.21 4.77
N LEU A 291 28.69 7.19 4.41
CA LEU A 291 29.01 8.34 5.27
C LEU A 291 27.76 9.16 5.60
N GLN A 292 26.90 9.38 4.61
CA GLN A 292 25.65 10.08 4.83
C GLN A 292 24.71 9.34 5.77
N VAL A 293 24.48 8.04 5.53
CA VAL A 293 23.66 7.21 6.41
C VAL A 293 24.23 7.22 7.83
N PHE A 294 25.54 7.10 7.99
CA PHE A 294 26.17 7.15 9.31
C PHE A 294 25.92 8.48 10.01
N ARG A 295 26.16 9.61 9.33
CA ARG A 295 25.90 10.96 9.85
C ARG A 295 24.43 11.12 10.26
N ASP A 296 23.50 10.75 9.38
CA ASP A 296 22.09 11.10 9.54
C ASP A 296 21.34 10.14 10.49
N VAL A 297 21.81 8.90 10.62
CA VAL A 297 21.14 7.84 11.42
C VAL A 297 21.78 7.63 12.79
N PHE A 298 23.10 7.81 12.90
CA PHE A 298 23.86 7.58 14.14
C PHE A 298 24.25 8.89 14.80
N HIS A 299 23.40 9.90 14.74
CA HIS A 299 23.57 11.12 15.52
C HIS A 299 23.86 10.73 16.98
N VAL A 300 25.03 11.14 17.47
CA VAL A 300 25.34 11.10 18.89
C VAL A 300 24.41 12.13 19.51
N GLU A 301 23.44 11.69 20.31
CA GLU A 301 22.87 12.57 21.33
C GLU A 301 24.03 12.93 22.25
N THR A 302 24.74 14.01 21.95
CA THR A 302 25.41 14.77 22.99
C THR A 302 24.28 15.36 23.81
N GLU A 303 23.74 14.56 24.74
CA GLU A 303 23.17 15.13 25.96
C GLU A 303 24.28 16.02 26.52
N GLU A 304 24.00 17.33 26.51
CA GLU A 304 24.76 18.28 27.29
C GLU A 304 24.69 17.82 28.75
N GLU A 305 25.74 17.13 29.21
CA GLU A 305 26.18 17.23 30.60
C GLU A 305 26.61 18.69 30.84
N GLU A 306 25.64 19.60 30.88
CA GLU A 306 25.80 20.93 31.46
C GLU A 306 24.63 21.19 32.41
N GLY A 307 24.89 21.04 33.71
CA GLY A 307 24.25 21.89 34.71
C GLY A 307 23.75 21.23 35.99
N GLY A 308 24.60 21.26 37.02
CA GLY A 308 24.22 21.15 38.45
C GLY A 308 24.92 19.98 39.13
N SER A 309 26.15 20.09 39.66
CA SER A 309 26.55 20.98 40.78
C SER A 309 25.51 21.05 41.89
#